data_AF-M4CNZ8-F1
#
_entry.id   AF-M4CNZ8-F1
#
_cell.length_a   1.000
_cell.length_b   1.000
_cell.length_c   1.000
_cell.angle_alpha   90.00
_cell.angle_beta   90.00
_cell.angle_gamma   90.00
#
_symmetry.space_group_name_H-M   'P 1'
#
loop_
_entity.id
_entity.type
_entity.pdbx_description
1 polymer ?
#
loop_
_entity_poly.entity_id
_entity_poly.type
_entity_poly.pdbx_seq_one_letter_code
_entity_poly.pdbx_strand_id
1 'polypeptide(L)'
;MDPSIAQEESKLLNTPTTDPSPIAQEEPQLVDQPVIVPSPIAQEPDNDVPAPGSQFAEFAAGCFWGLELAFQRIPGVTKTEVGYTHGISHNPSYEVVRTNKTNHAEVVRVQYDPNECSYETLLDLFWSRHDPTTLNRQGELVGAQYRSGIYFYTPEQEKLAHQSLENQQTKLEKKIVTEILPAKKFYKAEEYHQHYLAKGGMYGNAQSPAKSCKDPIRCYGYAIKNFDHRKIQPTTAAINLAICKRTTISDTMSQSLVADSGR
;
A
#
# COMPACT_ATOMS: atom_id res chain seq x y z
N MET A 1 25.95 -71.85 53.61
CA MET A 1 24.48 -71.91 53.50
C MET A 1 24.03 -70.48 53.26
N ASP A 2 23.67 -70.17 52.02
CA ASP A 2 22.91 -68.98 51.64
C ASP A 2 21.42 -69.29 51.93
N PRO A 3 20.52 -68.33 52.29
CA PRO A 3 19.79 -67.64 51.21
C PRO A 3 19.15 -66.25 51.54
N SER A 4 18.94 -65.43 50.50
CA SER A 4 17.65 -64.84 49.99
C SER A 4 16.65 -64.15 50.96
N ILE A 5 15.73 -63.23 50.64
CA ILE A 5 15.24 -62.50 49.46
C ILE A 5 14.09 -61.59 49.99
N ALA A 6 13.98 -60.38 49.44
CA ALA A 6 12.79 -59.56 49.10
C ALA A 6 11.66 -59.13 50.08
N GLN A 7 11.01 -58.05 49.58
CA GLN A 7 9.63 -57.55 49.75
C GLN A 7 9.31 -56.59 50.91
N GLU A 8 8.38 -55.63 50.84
CA GLU A 8 7.67 -54.88 49.79
C GLU A 8 6.75 -53.89 50.56
N GLU A 9 6.71 -52.63 50.13
CA GLU A 9 5.65 -51.61 50.22
C GLU A 9 4.95 -51.12 51.53
N SER A 10 4.73 -49.80 51.50
CA SER A 10 3.53 -49.04 51.92
C SER A 10 3.32 -48.70 53.41
N LYS A 11 3.50 -47.41 53.75
CA LYS A 11 2.42 -46.54 54.28
C LYS A 11 2.85 -45.06 54.46
N LEU A 12 2.35 -44.23 53.55
CA LEU A 12 1.68 -42.93 53.76
C LEU A 12 2.05 -42.09 55.00
N LEU A 13 2.74 -40.96 54.77
CA LEU A 13 2.63 -39.77 55.61
C LEU A 13 2.27 -38.58 54.71
N ASN A 14 0.98 -38.25 54.66
CA ASN A 14 0.46 -37.02 54.07
C ASN A 14 0.55 -35.90 55.12
N THR A 15 1.34 -34.87 54.84
CA THR A 15 1.13 -33.52 55.39
C THR A 15 1.26 -32.50 54.26
N PRO A 16 0.36 -31.51 54.16
CA PRO A 16 0.34 -30.58 53.04
C PRO A 16 1.43 -29.53 53.23
N THR A 17 2.43 -29.55 52.35
CA THR A 17 3.37 -28.43 52.24
C THR A 17 2.83 -27.55 51.13
N THR A 18 2.37 -26.35 51.48
CA THR A 18 1.95 -25.33 50.54
C THR A 18 3.13 -24.91 49.68
N ASP A 19 3.07 -25.29 48.42
CA ASP A 19 3.98 -24.86 47.37
C ASP A 19 3.75 -23.36 47.10
N PRO A 20 4.74 -22.48 47.26
CA PRO A 20 4.62 -21.14 46.73
C PRO A 20 4.77 -21.24 45.21
N SER A 21 3.65 -21.14 44.49
CA SER A 21 3.64 -20.93 43.04
C SER A 21 4.76 -19.99 42.62
N PRO A 22 5.50 -20.29 41.54
CA PRO A 22 6.41 -19.31 40.98
C PRO A 22 5.57 -18.13 40.53
N ILE A 23 5.76 -17.00 41.21
CA ILE A 23 5.30 -15.70 40.75
C ILE A 23 5.89 -15.55 39.36
N ALA A 24 5.04 -15.70 38.35
CA ALA A 24 5.36 -15.28 37.00
C ALA A 24 5.75 -13.80 37.12
N GLN A 25 7.04 -13.52 36.94
CA GLN A 25 7.47 -12.17 36.64
C GLN A 25 6.86 -11.86 35.27
N GLU A 26 5.68 -11.24 35.27
CA GLU A 26 5.24 -10.47 34.13
C GLU A 26 6.27 -9.36 33.95
N GLU A 27 7.22 -9.57 33.04
CA GLU A 27 7.97 -8.47 32.46
C GLU A 27 6.94 -7.49 31.87
N PRO A 28 6.91 -6.21 32.30
CA PRO A 28 6.09 -5.24 31.62
C PRO A 28 6.69 -5.05 30.23
N GLN A 29 6.02 -5.59 29.20
CA GLN A 29 6.33 -5.26 27.81
C GLN A 29 5.96 -3.79 27.58
N LEU A 30 6.89 -2.89 27.93
CA LEU A 30 6.89 -1.51 27.42
C LEU A 30 7.28 -1.58 25.94
N VAL A 31 6.32 -1.91 25.08
CA VAL A 31 6.45 -1.59 23.66
C VAL A 31 6.17 -0.10 23.59
N ASP A 32 7.22 0.72 23.53
CA ASP A 32 7.13 2.18 23.45
C ASP A 32 6.47 2.54 22.11
N GLN A 33 5.14 2.54 22.08
CA GLN A 33 4.37 2.90 20.89
C GLN A 33 4.58 4.39 20.63
N PRO A 34 4.92 4.82 19.41
CA PRO A 34 5.16 6.22 19.13
C PRO A 34 3.92 7.03 19.48
N VAL A 35 4.07 8.00 20.40
CA VAL A 35 3.00 8.91 20.80
C VAL A 35 2.70 9.83 19.62
N ILE A 36 1.50 9.72 19.06
CA ILE A 36 1.06 10.55 17.95
C ILE A 36 0.48 11.83 18.52
N VAL A 37 1.20 12.94 18.32
CA VAL A 37 0.77 14.25 18.77
C VAL A 37 0.08 14.97 17.61
N PRO A 38 -1.22 15.31 17.73
CA PRO A 38 -1.90 16.16 16.77
C PRO A 38 -1.18 17.52 16.66
N SER A 39 -0.92 17.97 15.44
CA SER A 39 -0.27 19.23 15.13
C SER A 39 -1.07 19.99 14.07
N PRO A 40 -1.49 21.24 14.33
CA PRO A 40 -2.14 22.08 13.32
C PRO A 40 -1.32 22.26 12.05
N ILE A 41 0.02 22.22 12.17
CA ILE A 41 0.96 22.35 11.03
C ILE A 41 0.73 21.24 10.00
N ALA A 42 0.28 20.05 10.42
CA ALA A 42 -0.04 18.96 9.50
C ALA A 42 -1.29 19.20 8.65
N GLN A 43 -2.09 20.20 9.02
CA GLN A 43 -3.32 20.57 8.32
C GLN A 43 -3.19 21.88 7.53
N GLU A 44 -2.06 22.57 7.63
CA GLU A 44 -1.73 23.76 6.83
C GLU A 44 -1.66 23.41 5.33
N PRO A 45 -1.84 24.40 4.43
CA PRO A 45 -1.67 24.19 3.00
C PRO A 45 -0.22 23.78 2.65
N ASP A 46 -0.04 23.11 1.51
CA ASP A 46 1.29 22.96 0.94
C ASP A 46 1.77 24.31 0.39
N ASN A 47 2.86 24.82 0.98
CA ASN A 47 3.48 26.10 0.61
C ASN A 47 4.77 25.90 -0.20
N ASP A 48 5.11 24.66 -0.56
CA ASP A 48 6.23 24.41 -1.47
C ASP A 48 5.92 25.00 -2.86
N VAL A 49 6.96 25.45 -3.56
CA VAL A 49 6.84 26.07 -4.89
C VAL A 49 7.40 25.11 -5.94
N PRO A 50 6.64 24.77 -7.00
CA PRO A 50 7.16 23.94 -8.09
C PRO A 50 8.22 24.72 -8.89
N ALA A 51 9.01 24.03 -9.72
CA ALA A 51 9.94 24.73 -10.60
C ALA A 51 9.20 25.67 -11.57
N PRO A 52 9.86 26.73 -12.08
CA PRO A 52 9.23 27.70 -12.96
C PRO A 52 8.50 27.06 -14.14
N GLY A 53 7.28 27.52 -14.42
CA GLY A 53 6.43 27.00 -15.50
C GLY A 53 5.75 25.66 -15.20
N SER A 54 6.07 24.98 -14.10
CA SER A 54 5.42 23.74 -13.70
C SER A 54 4.25 23.96 -12.73
N GLN A 55 3.42 22.93 -12.58
CA GLN A 55 2.39 22.86 -11.53
C GLN A 55 2.56 21.61 -10.68
N PHE A 56 2.07 21.66 -9.43
CA PHE A 56 1.90 20.49 -8.58
C PHE A 56 0.53 19.84 -8.78
N ALA A 57 0.49 18.53 -8.59
CA ALA A 57 -0.70 17.70 -8.48
C ALA A 57 -0.43 16.58 -7.46
N GLU A 58 -1.41 16.14 -6.69
CA GLU A 58 -1.19 15.14 -5.64
C GLU A 58 -2.31 14.11 -5.58
N PHE A 59 -1.90 12.83 -5.51
CA PHE A 59 -2.82 11.70 -5.64
C PHE A 59 -2.49 10.60 -4.63
N ALA A 60 -3.51 10.07 -3.95
CA ALA A 60 -3.46 8.89 -3.10
C ALA A 60 -4.24 7.74 -3.76
N ALA A 61 -3.60 6.59 -3.98
CA ALA A 61 -4.22 5.47 -4.70
C ALA A 61 -3.77 4.10 -4.16
N GLY A 62 -3.64 3.98 -2.85
CA GLY A 62 -3.01 2.82 -2.20
C GLY A 62 -1.49 2.98 -2.05
N CYS A 63 -0.74 1.86 -2.12
CA CYS A 63 0.71 1.90 -2.01
C CYS A 63 1.33 2.82 -3.07
N PHE A 64 2.03 3.87 -2.62
CA PHE A 64 2.54 4.92 -3.49
C PHE A 64 3.61 4.47 -4.50
N TRP A 65 4.23 3.30 -4.33
CA TRP A 65 5.36 2.83 -5.15
C TRP A 65 4.94 2.55 -6.58
N GLY A 66 3.80 1.89 -6.75
CA GLY A 66 3.25 1.58 -8.07
C GLY A 66 2.69 2.83 -8.76
N LEU A 67 2.12 3.74 -7.97
CA LEU A 67 1.55 4.99 -8.47
C LEU A 67 2.64 5.96 -8.93
N GLU A 68 3.73 6.10 -8.16
CA GLU A 68 4.88 6.94 -8.51
C GLU A 68 5.47 6.51 -9.84
N LEU A 69 5.76 5.21 -10.00
CA LEU A 69 6.29 4.68 -11.26
C LEU A 69 5.34 4.92 -12.44
N ALA A 70 4.03 4.91 -12.22
CA ALA A 70 3.07 5.22 -13.27
C ALA A 70 3.18 6.68 -13.73
N PHE A 71 3.27 7.62 -12.79
CA PHE A 71 3.46 9.04 -13.10
C PHE A 71 4.83 9.34 -13.72
N GLN A 72 5.90 8.66 -13.28
CA GLN A 72 7.24 8.79 -13.86
C GLN A 72 7.25 8.58 -15.38
N ARG A 73 6.38 7.70 -15.89
CA ARG A 73 6.30 7.33 -17.30
C ARG A 73 5.50 8.31 -18.16
N ILE A 74 4.85 9.33 -17.59
CA ILE A 74 4.08 10.31 -18.35
C ILE A 74 5.02 11.36 -18.96
N PRO A 75 5.04 11.57 -20.29
CA PRO A 75 5.68 12.74 -20.92
C PRO A 75 5.10 14.05 -20.36
N GLY A 76 5.94 15.06 -20.12
CA GLY A 76 5.54 16.30 -19.44
C GLY A 76 5.54 16.24 -17.90
N VAL A 77 5.56 15.07 -17.27
CA VAL A 77 5.88 14.96 -15.83
C VAL A 77 7.38 15.16 -15.63
N THR A 78 7.76 16.19 -14.88
CA THR A 78 9.16 16.60 -14.67
C THR A 78 9.74 16.06 -13.36
N LYS A 79 8.91 15.84 -12.34
CA LYS A 79 9.33 15.29 -11.05
C LYS A 79 8.20 14.48 -10.40
N THR A 80 8.56 13.44 -9.67
CA THR A 80 7.67 12.69 -8.79
C THR A 80 8.33 12.55 -7.43
N GLU A 81 7.56 12.67 -6.36
CA GLU A 81 8.01 12.38 -5.00
C GLU A 81 6.89 11.66 -4.24
N VAL A 82 7.24 10.63 -3.47
CA VAL A 82 6.29 9.97 -2.57
C VAL A 82 6.33 10.58 -1.18
N GLY A 83 5.20 10.58 -0.50
CA GLY A 83 5.07 11.22 0.80
C GLY A 83 3.79 10.91 1.55
N TYR A 84 3.59 11.69 2.60
CA TYR A 84 2.47 11.62 3.53
C TYR A 84 1.76 12.97 3.61
N THR A 85 0.43 12.97 3.63
CA THR A 85 -0.38 14.20 3.73
C THR A 85 -1.67 13.93 4.51
N HIS A 86 -2.46 14.97 4.80
CA HIS A 86 -3.82 14.87 5.34
C HIS A 86 -3.97 14.14 6.70
N GLY A 87 -2.86 13.85 7.37
CA GLY A 87 -2.83 13.28 8.71
C GLY A 87 -2.67 14.32 9.80
N ILE A 88 -2.74 13.89 11.05
CA ILE A 88 -2.77 14.76 12.21
C ILE A 88 -1.38 15.08 12.78
N SER A 89 -0.34 14.31 12.43
CA SER A 89 1.00 14.48 13.01
C SER A 89 1.93 15.30 12.13
N HIS A 90 2.79 16.11 12.73
CA HIS A 90 3.85 16.82 12.01
C HIS A 90 5.08 15.92 11.84
N ASN A 91 5.76 16.02 10.69
CA ASN A 91 6.95 15.23 10.32
C ASN A 91 6.82 13.73 10.62
N PRO A 92 5.78 13.04 10.09
CA PRO A 92 5.59 11.62 10.32
C PRO A 92 6.71 10.80 9.66
N SER A 93 7.19 9.75 10.33
CA SER A 93 7.99 8.69 9.69
C SER A 93 7.09 7.55 9.22
N TYR A 94 7.59 6.75 8.27
CA TYR A 94 6.89 5.56 7.80
C TYR A 94 6.46 4.65 8.95
N GLU A 95 7.32 4.45 9.95
CA GLU A 95 7.07 3.61 11.13
C GLU A 95 5.85 4.07 11.93
N VAL A 96 5.59 5.37 11.98
CA VAL A 96 4.41 5.92 12.64
C VAL A 96 3.20 5.85 11.71
N VAL A 97 3.35 6.16 10.42
CA VAL A 97 2.25 6.10 9.43
C VAL A 97 1.69 4.69 9.28
N ARG A 98 2.54 3.66 9.22
CA ARG A 98 2.11 2.26 9.07
C ARG A 98 1.26 1.75 10.23
N THR A 99 1.25 2.44 11.38
CA THR A 99 0.35 2.12 12.51
C THR A 99 -1.11 2.46 12.21
N ASN A 100 -1.39 3.20 11.13
CA ASN A 100 -2.72 3.68 10.73
C ASN A 100 -3.40 4.58 11.80
N LYS A 101 -2.63 5.15 12.72
CA LYS A 101 -3.14 6.05 13.77
C LYS A 101 -2.91 7.54 13.47
N THR A 102 -2.11 7.87 12.46
CA THR A 102 -1.79 9.25 12.07
C THR A 102 -2.81 9.87 11.12
N ASN A 103 -3.69 9.05 10.53
CA ASN A 103 -4.59 9.44 9.44
C ASN A 103 -3.91 10.00 8.17
N HIS A 104 -2.57 9.91 8.07
CA HIS A 104 -1.88 10.30 6.84
C HIS A 104 -2.28 9.37 5.69
N ALA A 105 -2.45 9.92 4.48
CA ALA A 105 -2.47 9.14 3.24
C ALA A 105 -1.06 8.97 2.70
N GLU A 106 -0.74 7.81 2.13
CA GLU A 106 0.36 7.67 1.17
C GLU A 106 -0.04 8.37 -0.13
N VAL A 107 0.81 9.29 -0.58
CA VAL A 107 0.58 10.09 -1.79
C VAL A 107 1.78 10.11 -2.69
N VAL A 108 1.52 10.42 -3.96
CA VAL A 108 2.52 10.89 -4.92
C VAL A 108 2.24 12.35 -5.21
N ARG A 109 3.22 13.22 -4.92
CA ARG A 109 3.25 14.60 -5.41
C ARG A 109 3.97 14.63 -6.76
N VAL A 110 3.26 15.09 -7.77
CA VAL A 110 3.69 15.16 -9.16
C VAL A 110 3.94 16.61 -9.51
N GLN A 111 5.08 16.88 -10.13
CA GLN A 111 5.36 18.13 -10.81
C GLN A 111 5.31 17.89 -12.32
N TYR A 112 4.56 18.72 -13.04
CA TYR A 112 4.38 18.58 -14.48
C TYR A 112 4.39 19.92 -15.20
N ASP A 113 4.81 19.92 -16.46
CA ASP A 113 4.67 21.05 -17.38
C ASP A 113 3.26 21.03 -18.00
N PRO A 114 2.40 22.01 -17.71
CA PRO A 114 1.04 22.09 -18.25
C PRO A 114 0.99 22.26 -19.78
N ASN A 115 2.10 22.63 -20.43
CA ASN A 115 2.19 22.72 -21.90
C ASN A 115 2.46 21.35 -22.55
N GLU A 116 3.00 20.39 -21.81
CA GLU A 116 3.31 19.04 -22.30
C GLU A 116 2.35 17.96 -21.75
N CYS A 117 1.82 18.15 -20.55
CA CYS A 117 0.91 17.23 -19.89
C CYS A 117 -0.26 18.00 -19.27
N SER A 118 -1.49 17.59 -19.57
CA SER A 118 -2.67 18.19 -18.94
C SER A 118 -2.98 17.53 -17.59
N TYR A 119 -3.73 18.21 -16.73
CA TYR A 119 -4.17 17.64 -15.46
C TYR A 119 -5.14 16.46 -15.65
N GLU A 120 -5.97 16.50 -16.69
CA GLU A 120 -6.85 15.40 -17.09
C GLU A 120 -6.08 14.15 -17.47
N THR A 121 -4.90 14.29 -18.09
CA THR A 121 -4.00 13.15 -18.37
C THR A 121 -3.54 12.47 -17.08
N LEU A 122 -3.27 13.26 -16.03
CA LEU A 122 -2.91 12.75 -14.71
C LEU A 122 -4.10 12.05 -14.03
N LEU A 123 -5.30 12.64 -14.15
CA LEU A 123 -6.55 12.05 -13.64
C LEU A 123 -6.89 10.73 -14.34
N ASP A 124 -6.76 10.66 -15.67
CA ASP A 124 -7.00 9.44 -16.44
C ASP A 124 -6.03 8.33 -16.02
N LEU A 125 -4.75 8.66 -15.79
CA LEU A 125 -3.82 7.71 -15.21
C LEU A 125 -4.30 7.27 -13.83
N PHE A 126 -4.59 8.21 -12.92
CA PHE A 126 -5.05 7.93 -11.56
C PHE A 126 -6.21 6.94 -11.53
N TRP A 127 -7.28 7.18 -12.29
CA TRP A 127 -8.44 6.31 -12.38
C TRP A 127 -8.12 4.93 -12.96
N SER A 128 -7.13 4.83 -13.84
CA SER A 128 -6.72 3.55 -14.45
C SER A 128 -5.86 2.66 -13.53
N ARG A 129 -5.31 3.22 -12.44
CA ARG A 129 -4.27 2.55 -11.62
C ARG A 129 -4.77 1.88 -10.34
N HIS A 130 -6.00 2.14 -9.90
CA HIS A 130 -6.48 1.65 -8.60
C HIS A 130 -8.00 1.35 -8.63
N ASP A 131 -8.53 0.85 -7.51
CA ASP A 131 -9.97 0.64 -7.34
C ASP A 131 -10.52 1.81 -6.50
N PRO A 132 -11.21 2.78 -7.11
CA PRO A 132 -11.66 3.97 -6.40
C PRO A 132 -12.90 3.73 -5.52
N THR A 133 -13.35 2.48 -5.37
CA THR A 133 -14.60 2.12 -4.67
C THR A 133 -14.37 1.45 -3.32
N THR A 134 -13.11 1.24 -2.94
CA THR A 134 -12.73 0.60 -1.67
C THR A 134 -12.30 1.62 -0.63
N LEU A 135 -13.14 1.82 0.40
CA LEU A 135 -12.86 2.78 1.47
C LEU A 135 -11.67 2.32 2.32
N ASN A 136 -10.68 3.20 2.51
CA ASN A 136 -9.49 2.97 3.34
C ASN A 136 -8.79 1.62 3.03
N ARG A 137 -8.70 1.29 1.74
CA ARG A 137 -8.12 0.03 1.26
C ARG A 137 -7.76 0.14 -0.21
N GLN A 138 -6.68 -0.52 -0.60
CA GLN A 138 -6.38 -0.83 -2.00
C GLN A 138 -5.87 -2.26 -2.13
N GLY A 139 -6.66 -3.14 -2.77
CA GLY A 139 -6.38 -4.58 -2.80
C GLY A 139 -6.34 -5.17 -1.38
N GLU A 140 -5.28 -5.90 -1.06
CA GLU A 140 -5.04 -6.48 0.28
C GLU A 140 -4.50 -5.48 1.30
N LEU A 141 -4.17 -4.25 0.89
CA LEU A 141 -3.66 -3.21 1.78
C LEU A 141 -4.79 -2.47 2.46
N VAL A 142 -4.95 -2.72 3.76
CA VAL A 142 -6.03 -2.15 4.57
C VAL A 142 -5.46 -1.06 5.48
N GLY A 143 -6.11 0.11 5.47
CA GLY A 143 -5.76 1.23 6.32
C GLY A 143 -6.08 2.57 5.65
N ALA A 144 -6.33 3.60 6.46
CA ALA A 144 -6.63 4.94 5.97
C ALA A 144 -5.47 5.52 5.16
N GLN A 145 -4.23 5.06 5.40
CA GLN A 145 -3.08 5.43 4.60
C GLN A 145 -3.15 4.98 3.14
N TYR A 146 -3.95 3.96 2.83
CA TYR A 146 -4.12 3.43 1.47
C TYR A 146 -5.42 3.88 0.81
N ARG A 147 -6.07 4.94 1.33
CA ARG A 147 -7.30 5.48 0.75
C ARG A 147 -7.08 6.08 -0.64
N SER A 148 -8.18 6.21 -1.37
CA SER A 148 -8.21 6.94 -2.64
C SER A 148 -8.45 8.43 -2.38
N GLY A 149 -7.62 9.30 -2.94
CA GLY A 149 -7.73 10.75 -2.76
C GLY A 149 -7.09 11.56 -3.88
N ILE A 150 -7.69 12.70 -4.19
CA ILE A 150 -7.16 13.73 -5.10
C ILE A 150 -7.03 15.02 -4.29
N TYR A 151 -5.81 15.56 -4.24
CA TYR A 151 -5.51 16.74 -3.44
C TYR A 151 -5.12 17.90 -4.35
N PHE A 152 -6.04 18.84 -4.53
CA PHE A 152 -5.92 19.89 -5.55
C PHE A 152 -5.21 21.14 -5.03
N TYR A 153 -4.40 21.76 -5.88
CA TYR A 153 -3.67 23.01 -5.59
C TYR A 153 -4.40 24.25 -6.11
N THR A 154 -5.34 24.09 -7.05
CA THR A 154 -6.06 25.21 -7.68
C THR A 154 -7.55 24.91 -7.86
N PRO A 155 -8.40 25.95 -7.98
CA PRO A 155 -9.83 25.75 -8.28
C PRO A 155 -10.09 25.04 -9.62
N GLU A 156 -9.21 25.21 -10.62
CA GLU A 156 -9.36 24.49 -11.90
C GLU A 156 -9.09 22.99 -11.71
N GLN A 157 -8.09 22.62 -10.90
CA GLN A 157 -7.85 21.22 -10.55
C GLN A 157 -9.02 20.61 -9.77
N GLU A 158 -9.62 21.35 -8.83
CA GLU A 158 -10.82 20.91 -8.10
C GLU A 158 -11.96 20.58 -9.08
N LYS A 159 -12.29 21.55 -9.95
CA LYS A 159 -13.34 21.40 -10.96
C LYS A 159 -13.08 20.21 -11.88
N LEU A 160 -11.88 20.08 -12.43
CA LEU A 160 -11.51 18.97 -13.33
C LEU A 160 -11.54 17.61 -12.59
N ALA A 161 -11.11 17.57 -11.33
CA ALA A 161 -11.17 16.37 -10.50
C ALA A 161 -12.62 15.91 -10.30
N HIS A 162 -13.53 16.82 -9.94
CA HIS A 162 -14.95 16.51 -9.79
C HIS A 162 -15.60 16.04 -11.09
N GLN A 163 -15.33 16.72 -12.21
CA GLN A 163 -15.82 16.29 -13.52
C GLN A 163 -15.30 14.90 -13.91
N SER A 164 -14.02 14.62 -13.64
CA SER A 164 -13.44 13.31 -13.92
C SER A 164 -14.03 12.21 -13.04
N LEU A 165 -14.36 12.50 -11.78
CA LEU A 165 -15.03 11.58 -10.86
C LEU A 165 -16.44 11.25 -11.38
N GLU A 166 -17.22 12.25 -11.76
CA GLU A 166 -18.56 12.05 -12.33
C GLU A 166 -18.49 11.16 -13.58
N ASN A 167 -17.59 11.48 -14.50
CA ASN A 167 -17.35 10.69 -15.70
C ASN A 167 -16.92 9.26 -15.38
N GLN A 168 -16.06 9.06 -14.39
CA GLN A 168 -15.61 7.73 -13.99
C GLN A 168 -16.70 6.94 -13.27
N GLN A 169 -17.54 7.60 -12.47
CA GLN A 169 -18.67 6.97 -11.78
C GLN A 169 -19.67 6.35 -12.76
N THR A 170 -19.87 6.96 -13.94
CA THR A 170 -20.75 6.37 -14.98
C THR A 170 -20.29 4.98 -15.48
N LYS A 171 -19.01 4.66 -15.28
CA LYS A 171 -18.39 3.40 -15.73
C LYS A 171 -18.37 2.32 -14.63
N LEU A 172 -18.79 2.67 -13.41
CA LEU A 172 -18.69 1.81 -12.23
C LEU A 172 -20.05 1.70 -11.54
N GLU A 173 -20.49 0.46 -11.25
CA GLU A 173 -21.71 0.23 -10.48
C GLU A 173 -21.54 0.61 -9.00
N LYS A 174 -20.35 0.36 -8.44
CA LYS A 174 -20.03 0.73 -7.06
C LYS A 174 -19.74 2.23 -6.97
N LYS A 175 -20.22 2.84 -5.90
CA LYS A 175 -19.96 4.25 -5.61
C LYS A 175 -18.46 4.48 -5.40
N ILE A 176 -17.92 5.50 -6.06
CA ILE A 176 -16.57 6.00 -5.85
C ILE A 176 -16.49 6.64 -4.46
N VAL A 177 -15.44 6.30 -3.72
CA VAL A 177 -15.15 6.81 -2.38
C VAL A 177 -13.92 7.71 -2.33
N THR A 178 -13.35 8.04 -3.50
CA THR A 178 -12.24 8.99 -3.63
C THR A 178 -12.60 10.33 -3.00
N GLU A 179 -11.80 10.79 -2.04
CA GLU A 179 -11.93 12.14 -1.50
C GLU A 179 -11.30 13.16 -2.46
N ILE A 180 -11.93 14.32 -2.63
CA ILE A 180 -11.39 15.45 -3.39
C ILE A 180 -11.32 16.62 -2.42
N LEU A 181 -10.11 17.00 -2.03
CA LEU A 181 -9.87 18.00 -0.97
C LEU A 181 -8.73 18.95 -1.37
N PRO A 182 -8.65 20.16 -0.77
CA PRO A 182 -7.49 21.03 -0.98
C PRO A 182 -6.19 20.36 -0.53
N ALA A 183 -5.11 20.57 -1.28
CA ALA A 183 -3.78 20.12 -0.91
C ALA A 183 -3.34 20.70 0.45
N LYS A 184 -2.76 19.84 1.27
CA LYS A 184 -2.24 20.15 2.61
C LYS A 184 -0.76 19.83 2.67
N LYS A 185 -0.13 20.17 3.79
CA LYS A 185 1.30 20.00 4.03
C LYS A 185 1.77 18.62 3.57
N PHE A 186 2.62 18.62 2.56
CA PHE A 186 3.25 17.42 2.04
C PHE A 186 4.51 17.11 2.86
N TYR A 187 4.56 15.89 3.40
CA TYR A 187 5.74 15.35 4.08
C TYR A 187 6.41 14.34 3.16
N LYS A 188 7.53 14.73 2.56
CA LYS A 188 8.32 13.81 1.73
C LYS A 188 8.71 12.57 2.55
N ALA A 189 8.40 11.39 2.02
CA ALA A 189 8.79 10.13 2.63
C ALA A 189 10.30 9.91 2.53
N GLU A 190 10.81 8.96 3.31
CA GLU A 190 12.22 8.61 3.37
C GLU A 190 12.80 8.22 2.00
N GLU A 191 14.10 8.45 1.80
CA GLU A 191 14.75 8.27 0.49
C GLU A 191 14.67 6.83 -0.05
N TYR A 192 14.54 5.84 0.83
CA TYR A 192 14.36 4.44 0.42
C TYR A 192 12.98 4.16 -0.20
N HIS A 193 11.96 5.00 0.06
CA HIS A 193 10.67 4.92 -0.60
C HIS A 193 10.67 5.59 -1.98
N GLN A 194 11.51 6.61 -2.18
CA GLN A 194 11.55 7.38 -3.42
C GLN A 194 12.03 6.51 -4.59
N HIS A 195 11.26 6.48 -5.67
CA HIS A 195 11.57 5.72 -6.88
C HIS A 195 11.82 4.22 -6.63
N TYR A 196 11.18 3.64 -5.62
CA TYR A 196 11.49 2.30 -5.11
C TYR A 196 11.47 1.20 -6.19
N LEU A 197 10.44 1.18 -7.05
CA LEU A 197 10.32 0.18 -8.12
C LEU A 197 11.33 0.39 -9.25
N ALA A 198 11.72 1.64 -9.53
CA ALA A 198 12.78 1.96 -10.48
C ALA A 198 14.16 1.56 -9.95
N LYS A 199 14.36 1.61 -8.63
CA LYS A 199 15.60 1.19 -7.94
C LYS A 199 15.74 -0.32 -7.77
N GLY A 200 14.71 -1.13 -8.09
CA GLY A 200 14.76 -2.60 -8.00
C GLY A 200 13.58 -3.24 -7.25
N GLY A 201 12.87 -2.47 -6.44
CA GLY A 201 11.85 -3.01 -5.54
C GLY A 201 12.39 -4.09 -4.59
N MET A 202 11.49 -4.91 -4.05
CA MET A 202 11.81 -5.93 -3.04
C MET A 202 12.76 -7.02 -3.55
N TYR A 203 12.74 -7.30 -4.86
CA TYR A 203 13.44 -8.43 -5.47
C TYR A 203 14.62 -8.02 -6.35
N GLY A 204 15.02 -6.74 -6.35
CA GLY A 204 16.10 -6.23 -7.19
C GLY A 204 15.79 -6.18 -8.69
N ASN A 205 14.54 -6.40 -9.10
CA ASN A 205 14.10 -6.38 -10.49
C ASN A 205 13.51 -5.02 -10.86
N ALA A 206 14.39 -4.08 -11.24
CA ALA A 206 14.01 -2.71 -11.59
C ALA A 206 12.95 -2.67 -12.70
N GLN A 207 12.01 -1.75 -12.55
CA GLN A 207 10.98 -1.47 -13.56
C GLN A 207 11.27 -0.13 -14.21
N SER A 208 11.33 -0.10 -15.54
CA SER A 208 11.75 1.09 -16.27
C SER A 208 10.82 2.28 -15.99
N PRO A 209 11.34 3.44 -15.56
CA PRO A 209 10.59 4.69 -15.44
C PRO A 209 10.58 5.49 -16.76
N ALA A 210 11.12 4.93 -17.85
CA ALA A 210 11.23 5.64 -19.12
C ALA A 210 9.87 6.17 -19.59
N LYS A 211 9.87 7.39 -20.15
CA LYS A 211 8.66 8.01 -20.68
C LYS A 211 7.99 7.10 -21.70
N SER A 212 6.67 7.03 -21.63
CA SER A 212 5.81 6.20 -22.47
C SER A 212 6.00 4.69 -22.33
N CYS A 213 6.80 4.19 -21.37
CA CYS A 213 6.93 2.76 -21.10
C CYS A 213 5.55 2.14 -20.79
N LYS A 214 5.20 1.08 -21.52
CA LYS A 214 3.91 0.36 -21.39
C LYS A 214 4.03 -0.97 -20.66
N ASP A 215 5.23 -1.31 -20.16
CA ASP A 215 5.45 -2.54 -19.42
C ASP A 215 4.52 -2.59 -18.21
N PRO A 216 3.85 -3.71 -17.93
CA PRO A 216 2.93 -3.74 -16.82
C PRO A 216 3.66 -3.51 -15.48
N ILE A 217 3.14 -2.57 -14.67
CA ILE A 217 3.71 -2.24 -13.36
C ILE A 217 3.34 -3.33 -12.36
N ARG A 218 4.37 -3.95 -11.79
CA ARG A 218 4.27 -5.01 -10.77
C ARG A 218 4.40 -4.39 -9.39
N CYS A 219 3.39 -4.58 -8.55
CA CYS A 219 3.44 -4.17 -7.15
C CYS A 219 4.68 -4.78 -6.49
N TYR A 220 5.35 -4.03 -5.61
CA TYR A 220 6.51 -4.49 -4.82
C TYR A 220 7.75 -4.96 -5.60
N GLY A 221 7.71 -5.03 -6.93
CA GLY A 221 8.80 -5.54 -7.76
C GLY A 221 8.79 -7.06 -7.95
N TYR A 222 7.67 -7.76 -7.70
CA TYR A 222 7.56 -9.21 -7.93
C TYR A 222 8.04 -9.59 -9.34
N ALA A 223 8.82 -10.66 -9.48
CA ALA A 223 9.17 -11.22 -10.78
C ALA A 223 7.98 -12.00 -11.35
N ILE A 224 7.63 -11.80 -12.63
CA ILE A 224 6.68 -12.69 -13.28
C ILE A 224 7.45 -13.95 -13.67
N LYS A 225 7.30 -15.03 -12.89
CA LYS A 225 7.66 -16.36 -13.40
C LYS A 225 6.59 -16.74 -14.45
N ASN A 226 6.99 -16.89 -15.71
CA ASN A 226 6.20 -17.40 -16.83
C ASN A 226 5.03 -16.52 -17.35
N PHE A 227 5.34 -15.36 -17.94
CA PHE A 227 4.36 -14.61 -18.75
C PHE A 227 4.46 -15.02 -20.23
N ASP A 228 3.49 -15.80 -20.73
CA ASP A 228 3.37 -16.10 -22.18
C ASP A 228 2.59 -14.98 -22.87
N HIS A 229 3.31 -14.13 -23.60
CA HIS A 229 2.75 -13.00 -24.35
C HIS A 229 1.69 -13.40 -25.41
N ARG A 230 1.54 -14.69 -25.73
CA ARG A 230 0.63 -15.18 -26.78
C ARG A 230 -0.80 -15.49 -26.30
N LYS A 231 -1.09 -15.41 -25.00
CA LYS A 231 -2.39 -15.84 -24.43
C LYS A 231 -3.37 -14.72 -24.07
N ILE A 232 -3.08 -13.45 -24.38
CA ILE A 232 -3.98 -12.34 -24.06
C ILE A 232 -4.33 -11.59 -25.34
N GLN A 233 -5.57 -11.78 -25.80
CA GLN A 233 -6.21 -10.93 -26.82
C GLN A 233 -6.37 -9.50 -26.27
N PRO A 234 -6.22 -8.46 -27.10
CA PRO A 234 -6.08 -7.09 -26.63
C PRO A 234 -7.46 -6.49 -26.33
N THR A 235 -7.82 -6.38 -25.06
CA THR A 235 -8.78 -5.36 -24.64
C THR A 235 -8.18 -4.54 -23.51
N THR A 236 -8.04 -3.25 -23.78
CA THR A 236 -7.18 -2.28 -23.09
C THR A 236 -7.59 -1.96 -21.65
N ALA A 237 -8.64 -2.59 -21.13
CA ALA A 237 -9.19 -2.35 -19.79
C ALA A 237 -8.78 -3.41 -18.74
N ALA A 238 -8.36 -4.62 -19.13
CA ALA A 238 -8.13 -5.72 -18.19
C ALA A 238 -6.69 -5.80 -17.62
N ILE A 239 -5.72 -5.11 -18.23
CA ILE A 239 -4.29 -5.27 -17.91
C ILE A 239 -3.90 -4.52 -16.61
N ASN A 240 -4.55 -3.39 -16.30
CA ASN A 240 -4.16 -2.59 -15.12
C ASN A 240 -4.73 -3.14 -13.81
N LEU A 241 -5.89 -3.80 -13.84
CA LEU A 241 -6.53 -4.36 -12.63
C LEU A 241 -6.01 -5.77 -12.29
N ALA A 242 -5.53 -6.53 -13.28
CA ALA A 242 -5.14 -7.93 -13.09
C ALA A 242 -3.81 -8.12 -12.33
N ILE A 243 -2.95 -7.10 -12.25
CA ILE A 243 -1.63 -7.22 -11.60
C ILE A 243 -1.69 -6.99 -10.09
N CYS A 244 -2.79 -6.45 -9.57
CA CYS A 244 -3.06 -6.40 -8.14
C CYS A 244 -4.04 -7.50 -7.66
N LYS A 245 -4.66 -8.27 -8.57
CA LYS A 245 -5.71 -9.27 -8.24
C LYS A 245 -5.27 -10.74 -8.27
N ARG A 246 -4.09 -11.11 -8.77
CA ARG A 246 -3.63 -12.52 -8.80
C ARG A 246 -2.60 -12.82 -7.71
N THR A 247 -3.06 -12.94 -6.47
CA THR A 247 -2.28 -13.59 -5.40
C THR A 247 -3.16 -14.54 -4.59
N THR A 248 -3.73 -15.56 -5.22
CA THR A 248 -4.18 -16.78 -4.52
C THR A 248 -4.20 -17.96 -5.48
N ILE A 249 -3.17 -18.81 -5.47
CA ILE A 249 -3.36 -20.26 -5.43
C ILE A 249 -2.30 -20.81 -4.49
N SER A 250 -2.79 -21.38 -3.39
CA SER A 250 -2.08 -22.14 -2.38
C SER A 250 -1.28 -23.27 -3.01
N ASP A 251 -0.04 -23.42 -2.55
CA ASP A 251 0.60 -24.72 -2.50
C ASP A 251 -0.23 -25.64 -1.59
N THR A 252 -0.78 -26.71 -2.17
CA THR A 252 -1.01 -27.99 -1.48
C THR A 252 -1.04 -29.09 -2.53
N MET A 253 0.14 -29.63 -2.80
CA MET A 253 0.28 -31.02 -3.23
C MET A 253 -0.16 -31.91 -2.06
N SER A 254 -1.24 -32.67 -2.22
CA SER A 254 -1.33 -33.98 -1.59
C SER A 254 -2.07 -34.95 -2.50
N GLN A 255 -1.40 -36.06 -2.75
CA GLN A 255 -1.80 -37.20 -3.56
C GLN A 255 -2.96 -37.96 -2.91
N SER A 256 -3.88 -38.49 -3.73
CA SER A 256 -4.23 -39.92 -3.69
C SER A 256 -5.17 -40.27 -4.86
N LEU A 257 -4.72 -41.23 -5.67
CA LEU A 257 -5.52 -42.03 -6.60
C LEU A 257 -6.71 -42.70 -5.89
N VAL A 258 -7.84 -42.89 -6.56
CA VAL A 258 -8.46 -44.19 -6.91
C VAL A 258 -9.57 -43.95 -7.96
N ALA A 259 -9.65 -44.87 -8.90
CA ALA A 259 -10.54 -44.95 -10.06
C ALA A 259 -12.04 -44.97 -9.74
N ASP A 260 -12.87 -44.51 -10.69
CA ASP A 260 -14.05 -45.27 -11.12
C ASP A 260 -14.46 -44.92 -12.57
N SER A 261 -14.92 -45.97 -13.22
CA SER A 261 -15.35 -46.20 -14.59
C SER A 261 -16.51 -45.33 -15.11
N GLY A 262 -16.53 -45.07 -16.43
CA GLY A 262 -17.71 -44.48 -17.07
C GLY A 262 -17.56 -44.08 -18.54
N ARG A 263 -17.77 -45.07 -19.42
CA ARG A 263 -18.00 -45.03 -20.89
C ARG A 263 -16.81 -44.96 -21.83
#